data_AF-A0A7Z0D7F1-F1
#
_entry.id   AF-A0A7Z0D7F1-F1
#
_cell.length_a   1.000
_cell.length_b   1.000
_cell.length_c   1.000
_cell.angle_alpha   90.00
_cell.angle_beta   90.00
_cell.angle_gamma   90.00
#
_symmetry.space_group_name_H-M   'P 1'
#
loop_
_entity.id
_entity.type
_entity.pdbx_description
1 polymer ?
#
loop_
_entity_poly.entity_id
_entity_poly.type
_entity_poly.pdbx_seq_one_letter_code
_entity_poly.pdbx_strand_id
1 'polypeptide(L)'
;MADGRGIWFTDRWGIEFDDDTTIERFGALLDELADGDDPEHACVDITDVGGWNLEFTTDRAWFENVEDGGEQVGQLRIDDREDALAIAADFLSGDFAALRARPWISAVA
;
A
#
# COMPACT_ATOMS: atom_id res chain seq x y z
N MET A 1 5.14 26.31 -4.97
CA MET A 1 4.69 25.10 -4.27
C MET A 1 5.44 23.96 -4.93
N ALA A 2 6.50 23.46 -4.31
CA ALA A 2 7.34 22.44 -4.92
C ALA A 2 6.65 21.07 -4.77
N ASP A 3 6.07 20.58 -5.86
CA ASP A 3 5.65 19.19 -6.18
C ASP A 3 5.12 18.30 -5.03
N GLY A 4 4.09 18.78 -4.32
CA GLY A 4 3.37 17.98 -3.32
C GLY A 4 2.61 16.83 -3.98
N ARG A 5 3.21 15.63 -3.97
CA ARG A 5 2.58 14.37 -4.35
C ARG A 5 1.33 14.14 -3.47
N GLY A 6 0.16 14.04 -4.09
CA GLY A 6 -1.09 13.76 -3.38
C GLY A 6 -1.14 12.27 -3.03
N ILE A 7 -1.18 11.95 -1.74
CA ILE A 7 -1.30 10.59 -1.23
C ILE A 7 -2.51 10.54 -0.31
N TRP A 8 -3.26 9.44 -0.37
CA TRP A 8 -4.34 9.13 0.57
C TRP A 8 -4.25 7.66 0.99
N PHE A 9 -4.86 7.35 2.14
CA PHE A 9 -5.08 5.99 2.57
C PHE A 9 -6.54 5.61 2.39
N THR A 10 -6.79 4.32 2.21
CA THR A 10 -8.11 3.71 2.32
C THR A 10 -8.05 2.67 3.42
N ASP A 11 -8.93 2.77 4.42
CA ASP A 11 -8.98 1.76 5.49
C ASP A 11 -9.71 0.49 5.05
N ARG A 12 -9.73 -0.52 5.94
CA ARG A 12 -10.43 -1.80 5.77
C ARG A 12 -11.94 -1.71 5.54
N TRP A 13 -12.54 -0.52 5.72
CA TRP A 13 -13.95 -0.26 5.48
C TRP A 13 -14.17 0.51 4.18
N GLY A 14 -13.12 0.79 3.40
CA GLY A 14 -13.19 1.57 2.17
C GLY A 14 -13.27 3.08 2.42
N ILE A 15 -12.92 3.56 3.61
CA ILE A 15 -12.96 4.99 3.93
C ILE A 15 -11.62 5.63 3.55
N GLU A 16 -11.69 6.61 2.65
CA GLU A 16 -10.54 7.39 2.18
C GLU A 16 -10.25 8.59 3.08
N PHE A 17 -8.97 8.90 3.30
CA PHE A 17 -8.51 10.10 4.02
C PHE A 17 -7.11 10.53 3.60
N ASP A 18 -6.87 11.85 3.58
CA ASP A 18 -5.65 12.48 3.07
C ASP A 18 -4.96 13.44 4.08
N ASP A 19 -5.52 13.59 5.29
CA ASP A 19 -5.11 14.59 6.28
C ASP A 19 -4.02 14.11 7.26
N ASP A 20 -3.65 12.82 7.23
CA ASP A 20 -2.59 12.22 8.06
C ASP A 20 -1.93 11.00 7.38
N THR A 21 -1.39 11.17 6.18
CA THR A 21 -0.69 10.12 5.44
C THR A 21 0.74 9.88 5.94
N THR A 22 0.83 9.49 7.21
CA THR A 22 2.09 9.19 7.93
C THR A 22 2.31 7.69 8.09
N ILE A 23 3.56 7.29 8.31
CA ILE A 23 3.89 5.87 8.55
C ILE A 23 3.29 5.37 9.87
N GLU A 24 3.20 6.25 10.87
CA GLU A 24 2.56 5.98 12.15
C GLU A 24 1.06 5.70 11.97
N ARG A 25 0.37 6.51 11.17
CA ARG A 25 -1.06 6.28 10.86
C ARG A 25 -1.27 4.98 10.11
N PHE A 26 -0.43 4.70 9.11
CA PHE A 26 -0.48 3.42 8.40
C PHE A 26 -0.25 2.22 9.33
N GLY A 27 0.70 2.33 10.27
CA GLY A 27 0.92 1.29 11.28
C GLY A 27 -0.32 1.01 12.13
N ALA A 28 -1.08 2.03 12.50
CA ALA A 28 -2.35 1.85 13.22
C ALA A 28 -3.40 1.12 12.37
N LEU A 29 -3.48 1.41 11.08
CA LEU A 29 -4.39 0.71 10.16
C LEU A 29 -4.03 -0.77 10.01
N LEU A 30 -2.74 -1.11 9.97
CA LEU A 30 -2.29 -2.50 9.97
C LEU A 30 -2.69 -3.23 11.27
N ASP A 31 -2.59 -2.57 12.42
CA ASP A 31 -3.02 -3.14 13.69
C ASP A 31 -4.53 -3.39 13.71
N GLU A 32 -5.33 -2.43 13.22
CA GLU A 32 -6.79 -2.56 13.05
C GLU A 32 -7.17 -3.66 12.03
N LEU A 33 -6.36 -3.85 11.00
CA LEU A 33 -6.54 -4.90 9.99
C LEU A 33 -6.31 -6.29 10.59
N ALA A 34 -5.24 -6.46 11.37
CA ALA A 34 -4.90 -7.72 12.02
C ALA A 34 -5.90 -8.17 13.10
N ASP A 35 -6.52 -7.21 13.80
CA ASP A 35 -7.50 -7.46 14.86
C ASP A 35 -8.93 -7.76 14.33
N GLY A 36 -9.13 -7.83 13.01
CA GLY A 36 -10.43 -8.04 12.38
C GLY A 36 -10.98 -9.47 12.40
N ASP A 37 -12.30 -9.60 12.61
CA ASP A 37 -13.04 -10.86 12.48
C ASP A 37 -13.41 -11.25 11.02
N ASP A 38 -13.21 -10.36 10.04
CA ASP A 38 -13.53 -10.59 8.63
C ASP A 38 -12.25 -10.62 7.76
N PRO A 39 -11.69 -11.81 7.51
CA PRO A 39 -10.43 -11.97 6.79
C PRO A 39 -10.60 -12.03 5.26
N GLU A 40 -11.84 -12.06 4.74
CA GLU A 40 -12.04 -12.41 3.32
C GLU A 40 -11.76 -11.24 2.37
N HIS A 41 -11.89 -9.99 2.83
CA HIS A 41 -11.68 -8.79 2.00
C HIS A 41 -11.10 -7.58 2.75
N ALA A 42 -10.56 -7.75 3.95
CA ALA A 42 -9.97 -6.63 4.67
C ALA A 42 -8.59 -6.29 4.08
N CYS A 43 -8.44 -5.08 3.56
CA CYS A 43 -7.18 -4.52 3.09
C CYS A 43 -7.02 -3.06 3.53
N VAL A 44 -5.80 -2.53 3.42
CA VAL A 44 -5.50 -1.10 3.58
C VAL A 44 -4.73 -0.67 2.35
N ASP A 45 -5.13 0.42 1.73
CA ASP A 45 -4.49 0.95 0.53
C ASP A 45 -3.70 2.22 0.81
N ILE A 46 -2.59 2.38 0.08
CA ILE A 46 -1.89 3.65 -0.07
C ILE A 46 -1.90 4.04 -1.54
N THR A 47 -2.59 5.13 -1.85
CA THR A 47 -2.76 5.56 -3.23
C THR A 47 -2.12 6.90 -3.48
N ASP A 48 -1.52 7.02 -4.66
CA ASP A 48 -0.92 8.24 -5.18
C ASP A 48 -1.78 8.85 -6.29
N VAL A 49 -1.74 10.18 -6.40
CA VAL A 49 -2.47 10.94 -7.44
C VAL A 49 -2.09 10.55 -8.87
N GLY A 50 -0.92 9.94 -9.08
CA GLY A 50 -0.50 9.36 -10.35
C GLY A 50 -1.08 7.96 -10.65
N GLY A 51 -2.03 7.49 -9.83
CA GLY A 51 -2.69 6.20 -9.99
C GLY A 51 -1.89 5.01 -9.47
N TRP A 52 -0.74 5.22 -8.83
CA TRP A 52 -0.04 4.12 -8.15
C TRP A 52 -0.80 3.75 -6.89
N ASN A 53 -1.08 2.45 -6.71
CA ASN A 53 -1.70 1.89 -5.52
C ASN A 53 -0.81 0.83 -4.90
N LEU A 54 -0.76 0.82 -3.57
CA LEU A 54 -0.14 -0.22 -2.78
C LEU A 54 -1.17 -0.74 -1.76
N GLU A 55 -1.77 -1.90 -2.07
CA GLU A 55 -2.76 -2.57 -1.23
C GLU A 55 -2.06 -3.53 -0.27
N PHE A 56 -2.51 -3.59 0.98
CA PHE A 56 -2.02 -4.50 2.01
C PHE A 56 -3.15 -5.36 2.55
N THR A 57 -3.00 -6.67 2.46
CA THR A 57 -3.73 -7.64 3.29
C THR A 57 -2.91 -7.98 4.53
N THR A 58 -3.38 -8.94 5.34
CA THR A 58 -2.65 -9.41 6.52
C THR A 58 -1.34 -10.12 6.20
N ASP A 59 -1.16 -10.65 4.99
CA ASP A 59 0.01 -11.47 4.60
C ASP A 59 0.62 -11.10 3.25
N ARG A 60 0.10 -10.09 2.55
CA ARG A 60 0.56 -9.69 1.22
C ARG A 60 0.44 -8.19 0.99
N ALA A 61 1.36 -7.68 0.17
CA ALA A 61 1.25 -6.37 -0.47
C ALA A 61 1.06 -6.56 -1.98
N TRP A 62 0.21 -5.74 -2.60
CA TRP A 62 0.02 -5.68 -4.04
C TRP A 62 0.39 -4.29 -4.56
N PHE A 63 1.27 -4.21 -5.54
CA PHE A 63 1.72 -2.94 -6.11
C PHE A 63 1.36 -2.84 -7.60
N GLU A 64 0.60 -1.81 -7.96
CA GLU A 64 0.16 -1.58 -9.33
C GLU A 64 -0.12 -0.10 -9.62
N ASN A 65 -0.30 0.20 -10.90
CA ASN A 65 -0.95 1.44 -11.32
C ASN A 65 -2.38 1.11 -11.78
N VAL A 66 -3.37 1.74 -11.15
CA VAL A 66 -4.80 1.46 -11.35
C VAL A 66 -5.42 2.21 -12.54
N GLU A 67 -4.65 3.04 -13.24
CA GLU A 67 -5.12 3.71 -14.46
C GLU A 67 -5.31 2.71 -15.61
N ASP A 68 -6.07 3.12 -16.64
CA ASP A 68 -6.32 2.29 -17.81
C ASP A 68 -5.00 1.93 -18.54
N GLY A 69 -4.72 0.63 -18.64
CA GLY A 69 -3.45 0.11 -19.17
C GLY A 69 -2.25 0.26 -18.23
N GLY A 70 -2.50 0.53 -16.94
CA GLY A 70 -1.48 0.63 -15.90
C GLY A 70 -0.68 -0.66 -15.68
N GLU A 71 0.54 -0.49 -15.16
CA GLU A 71 1.46 -1.58 -14.87
C GLU A 71 1.06 -2.32 -13.59
N GLN A 72 0.96 -3.65 -13.65
CA GLN A 72 0.90 -4.51 -12.46
C GLN A 72 2.30 -4.98 -12.11
N VAL A 73 2.88 -4.46 -11.02
CA VAL A 73 4.23 -4.84 -10.59
C VAL A 73 4.19 -6.23 -9.95
N GLY A 74 3.19 -6.49 -9.10
CA GLY A 74 2.87 -7.82 -8.60
C GLY A 74 2.62 -7.86 -7.11
N GLN A 75 2.79 -9.05 -6.54
CA GLN A 75 2.56 -9.33 -5.12
C GLN A 75 3.85 -9.61 -4.37
N LEU A 76 3.93 -9.15 -3.13
CA LEU A 76 4.99 -9.48 -2.19
C LEU A 76 4.36 -10.09 -0.95
N ARG A 77 4.94 -11.19 -0.45
CA ARG A 77 4.54 -11.75 0.84
C ARG A 77 5.02 -10.83 1.95
N ILE A 78 4.15 -10.57 2.92
CA ILE A 78 4.47 -9.88 4.16
C ILE A 78 4.71 -10.92 5.22
N ASP A 79 5.90 -10.90 5.83
CA ASP A 79 6.22 -11.84 6.90
C ASP A 79 5.82 -11.31 8.29
N ASP A 80 5.94 -9.99 8.48
CA ASP A 80 5.55 -9.32 9.71
C ASP A 80 5.19 -7.84 9.49
N ARG A 81 4.76 -7.18 10.56
CA ARG A 81 4.38 -5.76 10.57
C ARG A 81 5.54 -4.84 10.17
N GLU A 82 6.77 -5.16 10.56
CA GLU A 82 7.93 -4.29 10.25
C GLU A 82 8.24 -4.32 8.75
N ASP A 83 8.07 -5.48 8.11
CA ASP A 83 8.17 -5.61 6.66
C ASP A 83 7.09 -4.78 5.94
N ALA A 84 5.83 -4.86 6.39
CA ALA A 84 4.75 -4.04 5.84
C ALA A 84 5.04 -2.54 5.96
N LEU A 85 5.52 -2.08 7.12
CA LEU A 85 5.93 -0.69 7.33
C LEU A 85 7.09 -0.28 6.41
N ALA A 86 8.06 -1.15 6.18
CA ALA A 86 9.18 -0.85 5.29
C ALA A 86 8.71 -0.66 3.84
N ILE A 87 7.78 -1.51 3.36
CA ILE A 87 7.21 -1.39 2.01
C ILE A 87 6.43 -0.06 1.89
N ALA A 88 5.60 0.25 2.90
CA ALA A 88 4.84 1.50 2.93
C ALA A 88 5.75 2.74 2.99
N ALA A 89 6.84 2.71 3.75
CA ALA A 89 7.80 3.80 3.84
C ALA A 89 8.47 4.11 2.48
N ASP A 90 8.82 3.08 1.71
CA ASP A 90 9.34 3.25 0.34
C ASP A 90 8.30 3.95 -0.55
N PHE A 91 7.03 3.54 -0.45
CA PHE A 91 5.96 4.18 -1.19
C PHE A 91 5.74 5.63 -0.76
N LEU A 92 5.62 5.91 0.54
CA LEU A 92 5.36 7.26 1.09
C LEU A 92 6.49 8.24 0.78
N SER A 93 7.74 7.78 0.79
CA SER A 93 8.90 8.62 0.44
C SER A 93 9.01 8.91 -1.06
N GLY A 94 8.26 8.17 -1.91
CA GLY A 94 8.35 8.26 -3.36
C GLY A 94 9.56 7.54 -3.95
N ASP A 95 10.25 6.70 -3.19
CA ASP A 95 11.32 5.86 -3.71
C ASP A 95 10.75 4.62 -4.41
N PHE A 96 10.08 4.86 -5.53
CA PHE A 96 9.54 3.81 -6.39
C PHE A 96 10.61 2.92 -7.01
N ALA A 97 11.87 3.36 -7.07
CA ALA A 97 12.98 2.53 -7.53
C ALA A 97 13.33 1.47 -6.47
N ALA A 98 13.45 1.87 -5.20
CA ALA A 98 13.62 0.94 -4.08
C ALA A 98 12.42 0.00 -3.96
N LEU A 99 11.20 0.53 -4.06
CA LEU A 99 9.98 -0.26 -4.00
C LEU A 99 9.98 -1.35 -5.09
N ARG A 100 10.29 -1.00 -6.34
CA ARG A 100 10.36 -1.95 -7.47
C ARG A 100 11.50 -2.96 -7.38
N ALA A 101 12.58 -2.66 -6.65
CA ALA A 101 13.71 -3.58 -6.50
C ALA A 101 13.41 -4.77 -5.56
N ARG A 102 12.29 -4.72 -4.83
CA ARG A 102 11.80 -5.83 -4.00
C ARG A 102 11.42 -7.04 -4.86
N PRO A 103 11.43 -8.27 -4.32
CA PRO A 103 11.22 -9.50 -5.09
C PRO A 103 9.72 -9.75 -5.38
N TRP A 104 9.08 -8.84 -6.09
CA TRP A 104 7.68 -8.96 -6.50
C TRP A 104 7.47 -10.22 -7.35
N ILE A 105 6.48 -11.00 -6.98
CA ILE A 105 5.98 -12.10 -7.81
C ILE A 105 4.95 -11.47 -8.73
N SER A 106 5.35 -11.28 -9.99
CA SER A 106 4.47 -10.70 -10.99
C SER A 106 3.19 -11.52 -11.09
N ALA A 107 2.06 -10.82 -11.10
CA ALA A 107 0.76 -11.41 -11.40
C ALA A 107 0.70 -11.70 -12.91
N VAL A 108 1.48 -12.68 -13.39
CA VAL A 108 1.37 -13.14 -14.78
C VAL A 108 0.63 -14.46 -14.80
N ALA A 109 -0.62 -14.40 -15.26
CA ALA A 109 -0.96 -14.90 -16.59
C ALA A 109 -2.21 -14.18 -17.11
#